data_AF-A0A3F3I6Z9-F1
#
_entry.id   AF-A0A3F3I6Z9-F1
#
_cell.length_a   1.000
_cell.length_b   1.000
_cell.length_c   1.000
_cell.angle_alpha   90.00
_cell.angle_beta   90.00
_cell.angle_gamma   90.00
#
_symmetry.space_group_name_H-M   'P 1'
#
loop_
_entity.id
_entity.type
_entity.pdbx_description
1 polymer ?
#
loop_
_entity_poly.entity_id
_entity_poly.type
_entity_poly.pdbx_seq_one_letter_code
_entity_poly.pdbx_strand_id
1 'polypeptide(L)'
;MKTRAKQMATSAIVAALTASLAPVPASSATPIIPVIESQQIGNMTSHLTFDLTERLFFLPLPEATSYLQSITNYMRRVLSDGVAKRDLRGSKGRLFSKEALLRKTLIENIEHSRQIMTAIKTVMQDDYLKKAFPDLAEREEYKTRLIKFGRAVANNLYTTEDALSHIDQQKSPGATCNAPQPDSNEVKALIASEHRKLGLHSPDWV
;
A
#
# COMPACT_ATOMS: atom_id res chain seq x y z
N MET A 1 -18.08 -21.22 -3.70
CA MET A 1 -17.44 -21.34 -2.36
C MET A 1 -16.56 -20.14 -1.98
N LYS A 2 -15.70 -19.59 -2.86
CA LYS A 2 -14.81 -18.44 -2.54
C LYS A 2 -15.53 -17.17 -2.06
N THR A 3 -16.68 -16.82 -2.61
CA THR A 3 -17.45 -15.62 -2.23
C THR A 3 -18.08 -15.73 -0.84
N ARG A 4 -18.61 -16.91 -0.49
CA ARG A 4 -19.20 -17.17 0.83
C ARG A 4 -18.15 -17.16 1.94
N ALA A 5 -16.96 -17.71 1.67
CA ALA A 5 -15.82 -17.64 2.59
C ALA A 5 -15.32 -16.19 2.79
N LYS A 6 -15.21 -15.39 1.71
CA LYS A 6 -14.87 -13.97 1.79
C LYS A 6 -15.93 -13.16 2.58
N GLN A 7 -17.22 -13.46 2.41
CA GLN A 7 -18.30 -12.84 3.18
C GLN A 7 -18.28 -13.23 4.68
N MET A 8 -17.98 -14.49 4.99
CA MET A 8 -17.81 -14.93 6.37
C MET A 8 -16.60 -14.25 7.03
N ALA A 9 -15.49 -14.07 6.30
CA ALA A 9 -14.32 -13.35 6.77
C ALA A 9 -14.61 -11.86 7.07
N THR A 10 -15.34 -11.13 6.20
CA THR A 10 -15.73 -9.75 6.50
C THR A 10 -16.70 -9.64 7.67
N SER A 11 -17.64 -10.58 7.83
CA SER A 11 -18.55 -10.59 8.98
C SER A 11 -17.82 -10.78 10.32
N ALA A 12 -16.77 -11.62 10.34
CA ALA A 12 -15.92 -11.81 11.51
C ALA A 12 -15.12 -10.53 11.84
N ILE A 13 -14.58 -9.84 10.83
CA ILE A 13 -13.89 -8.56 11.02
C ILE A 13 -14.86 -7.50 11.55
N VAL A 14 -16.09 -7.43 11.02
CA VAL A 14 -17.13 -6.53 11.53
C VAL A 14 -17.43 -6.82 13.00
N ALA A 15 -17.63 -8.08 13.37
CA ALA A 15 -17.88 -8.46 14.76
C ALA A 15 -16.71 -8.08 15.70
N ALA A 16 -15.47 -8.30 15.26
CA ALA A 16 -14.30 -7.92 16.03
C ALA A 16 -14.18 -6.40 16.19
N LEU A 17 -14.38 -5.63 15.11
CA LEU A 17 -14.33 -4.17 15.15
C LEU A 17 -15.38 -3.62 16.14
N THR A 18 -16.59 -4.18 16.14
CA THR A 18 -17.63 -3.84 17.12
C THR A 18 -17.20 -4.12 18.56
N ALA A 19 -16.39 -5.16 18.78
CA ALA A 19 -15.75 -5.43 20.08
C ALA A 19 -14.50 -4.55 20.34
N SER A 20 -14.28 -3.50 19.54
CA SER A 20 -13.10 -2.63 19.57
C SER A 20 -11.77 -3.35 19.27
N LEU A 21 -11.83 -4.49 18.59
CA LEU A 21 -10.68 -5.29 18.17
C LEU A 21 -10.50 -5.21 16.64
N ALA A 22 -9.31 -4.87 16.21
CA ALA A 22 -8.96 -4.71 14.80
C ALA A 22 -7.97 -5.80 14.36
N PRO A 23 -8.18 -6.39 13.17
CA PRO A 23 -7.24 -7.33 12.59
C PRO A 23 -5.98 -6.60 12.11
N VAL A 24 -4.82 -7.17 12.41
CA VAL A 24 -3.50 -6.75 11.93
C VAL A 24 -2.71 -7.97 11.45
N PRO A 25 -1.83 -7.84 10.44
CA PRO A 25 -1.01 -8.96 9.98
C PRO A 25 -0.08 -9.44 11.09
N ALA A 26 0.05 -10.76 11.27
CA ALA A 26 1.03 -11.33 12.17
C ALA A 26 2.46 -10.94 11.75
N SER A 27 3.37 -10.76 12.72
CA SER A 27 4.75 -10.31 12.45
C SER A 27 5.49 -11.24 11.46
N SER A 28 5.11 -12.53 11.42
CA SER A 28 5.62 -13.53 10.46
C SER A 28 5.01 -13.45 9.04
N ALA A 29 3.93 -12.69 8.86
CA ALA A 29 3.20 -12.53 7.60
C ALA A 29 3.64 -11.28 6.80
N THR A 30 4.40 -10.37 7.42
CA THR A 30 4.97 -9.19 6.75
C THR A 30 6.42 -9.49 6.31
N PRO A 31 6.69 -9.71 5.02
CA PRO A 31 7.99 -10.19 4.53
C PRO A 31 9.10 -9.14 4.63
N ILE A 32 8.76 -7.90 5.01
CA ILE A 32 9.69 -6.78 5.07
C ILE A 32 10.28 -6.64 6.48
N ILE A 33 9.63 -7.16 7.53
CA ILE A 33 10.16 -7.08 8.89
C ILE A 33 11.26 -8.14 9.05
N PRO A 34 12.54 -7.78 9.26
CA PRO A 34 13.56 -8.73 9.65
C PRO A 34 13.16 -9.32 11.01
N VAL A 35 13.36 -10.63 11.14
CA VAL A 35 13.08 -11.46 12.34
C VAL A 35 13.58 -10.84 13.66
N ILE A 36 14.52 -9.89 13.59
CA ILE A 36 15.15 -9.20 14.71
C ILE A 36 14.21 -8.20 15.41
N GLU A 37 13.23 -7.58 14.73
CA GLU A 37 12.24 -6.67 15.37
C GLU A 37 10.99 -7.40 15.89
N SER A 38 10.80 -8.68 15.53
CA SER A 38 9.70 -9.53 15.99
C SER A 38 9.67 -9.68 17.53
N GLN A 39 10.83 -9.59 18.19
CA GLN A 39 10.95 -9.74 19.65
C GLN A 39 10.39 -8.55 20.44
N GLN A 40 10.51 -7.32 19.93
CA GLN A 40 9.94 -6.14 20.62
C GLN A 40 8.41 -6.12 20.55
N ILE A 41 7.84 -6.60 19.45
CA ILE A 41 6.40 -6.74 19.26
C ILE A 41 5.87 -7.95 20.05
N GLY A 42 6.64 -9.04 20.08
CA GLY A 42 6.36 -10.25 20.88
C GLY A 42 6.08 -9.97 22.36
N ASN A 43 6.79 -9.00 22.94
CA ASN A 43 6.64 -8.60 24.35
C ASN A 43 5.37 -7.78 24.62
N MET A 44 4.71 -7.19 23.61
CA MET A 44 3.40 -6.53 23.76
C MET A 44 2.23 -7.49 23.54
N THR A 45 2.47 -8.66 22.93
CA THR A 45 1.43 -9.54 22.39
C THR A 45 1.01 -10.72 23.27
N SER A 46 1.55 -10.88 24.48
CA SER A 46 1.31 -12.08 25.30
C SER A 46 -0.11 -12.23 25.87
N HIS A 47 -1.02 -11.27 25.65
CA HIS A 47 -2.31 -11.25 26.36
C HIS A 47 -3.58 -11.27 25.51
N LEU A 48 -3.56 -11.19 24.17
CA LEU A 48 -4.81 -11.09 23.39
C LEU A 48 -4.71 -11.73 21.99
N THR A 49 -4.81 -13.06 21.90
CA THR A 49 -4.87 -13.75 20.59
C THR A 49 -5.96 -14.81 20.53
N PHE A 50 -6.98 -14.55 19.71
CA PHE A 50 -7.85 -15.58 19.11
C PHE A 50 -7.40 -15.75 17.66
N ASP A 51 -6.84 -16.92 17.34
CA ASP A 51 -6.43 -17.28 15.98
C ASP A 51 -7.64 -17.84 15.23
N LEU A 52 -8.22 -17.04 14.34
CA LEU A 52 -9.19 -17.51 13.36
C LEU A 52 -8.48 -17.68 12.02
N THR A 53 -7.83 -18.83 11.90
CA THR A 53 -7.44 -19.54 10.67
C THR A 53 -6.40 -18.95 9.72
N GLU A 54 -6.08 -17.65 9.69
CA GLU A 54 -5.09 -17.16 8.70
C GLU A 54 -4.34 -15.91 9.17
N ARG A 55 -3.16 -16.07 9.82
CA ARG A 55 -2.06 -15.06 9.89
C ARG A 55 -2.44 -13.63 10.37
N LEU A 56 -3.54 -13.46 11.07
CA LEU A 56 -4.04 -12.16 11.54
C LEU A 56 -4.15 -12.17 13.07
N PHE A 57 -3.66 -11.12 13.72
CA PHE A 57 -3.87 -10.86 15.14
C PHE A 57 -4.98 -9.83 15.32
N PHE A 58 -5.79 -9.99 16.36
CA PHE A 58 -6.78 -9.00 16.74
C PHE A 58 -6.26 -8.19 17.93
N LEU A 59 -5.99 -6.92 17.70
CA LEU A 59 -5.50 -5.99 18.73
C LEU A 59 -6.56 -4.93 19.01
N PRO A 60 -6.60 -4.32 20.21
CA PRO A 60 -7.50 -3.21 20.42
C PRO A 60 -7.17 -2.04 19.46
N LEU A 61 -8.19 -1.26 19.10
CA LEU A 61 -8.10 -0.25 18.03
C LEU A 61 -6.88 0.70 18.15
N PRO A 62 -6.52 1.25 19.33
CA PRO A 62 -5.34 2.10 19.48
C PRO A 62 -4.02 1.38 19.16
N GLU A 63 -3.86 0.17 19.66
CA GLU A 63 -2.69 -0.69 19.48
C GLU A 63 -2.58 -1.14 18.02
N ALA A 64 -3.69 -1.56 17.43
CA ALA A 64 -3.77 -1.92 16.01
C ALA A 64 -3.39 -0.75 15.10
N THR A 65 -3.85 0.46 15.44
CA THR A 65 -3.50 1.70 14.72
C THR A 65 -2.00 1.95 14.79
N SER A 66 -1.42 1.90 16.00
CA SER A 66 0.01 2.15 16.23
C SER A 66 0.88 1.11 15.51
N TYR A 67 0.47 -0.16 15.54
CA TYR A 67 1.12 -1.27 14.86
C TYR A 67 1.13 -1.09 13.34
N LEU A 68 -0.02 -0.77 12.73
CA LEU A 68 -0.06 -0.53 11.29
C LEU A 68 0.78 0.69 10.91
N GLN A 69 0.80 1.73 11.72
CA GLN A 69 1.63 2.90 11.48
C GLN A 69 3.13 2.56 11.53
N SER A 70 3.59 1.80 12.52
CA SER A 70 5.00 1.40 12.65
C SER A 70 5.45 0.56 11.45
N ILE A 71 4.65 -0.43 11.04
CA ILE A 71 4.91 -1.27 9.87
C ILE A 71 4.95 -0.44 8.60
N THR A 72 4.00 0.49 8.44
CA THR A 72 3.93 1.34 7.25
C THR A 72 5.15 2.25 7.15
N ASN A 73 5.56 2.88 8.26
CA ASN A 73 6.74 3.72 8.30
C ASN A 73 8.01 2.93 7.99
N TYR A 74 8.12 1.73 8.56
CA TYR A 74 9.21 0.81 8.28
C TYR A 74 9.26 0.41 6.79
N MET A 75 8.12 0.06 6.18
CA MET A 75 8.01 -0.27 4.76
C MET A 75 8.45 0.90 3.87
N ARG A 76 8.03 2.14 4.17
CA ARG A 76 8.48 3.34 3.45
C ARG A 76 9.99 3.52 3.53
N ARG A 77 10.58 3.35 4.72
CA ARG A 77 12.03 3.44 4.91
C ARG A 77 12.77 2.42 4.06
N VAL A 78 12.38 1.14 4.12
CA VAL A 78 13.02 0.07 3.35
C VAL A 78 12.88 0.29 1.85
N LEU A 79 11.73 0.77 1.39
CA LEU A 79 11.51 1.12 -0.01
C LEU A 79 12.43 2.26 -0.44
N SER A 80 12.47 3.34 0.34
CA SER A 80 13.33 4.50 0.08
C SER A 80 14.81 4.12 0.03
N ASP A 81 15.28 3.32 0.99
CA ASP A 81 16.65 2.80 1.02
C ASP A 81 16.95 1.91 -0.20
N GLY A 82 15.98 1.09 -0.61
CA GLY A 82 16.09 0.24 -1.79
C GLY A 82 16.24 1.06 -3.07
N VAL A 83 15.43 2.11 -3.22
CA VAL A 83 15.47 3.06 -4.35
C VAL A 83 16.82 3.79 -4.36
N ALA A 84 17.24 4.38 -3.25
CA ALA A 84 18.53 5.07 -3.15
C ALA A 84 19.72 4.16 -3.52
N LYS A 85 19.74 2.92 -3.01
CA LYS A 85 20.78 1.93 -3.36
C LYS A 85 20.75 1.54 -4.84
N ARG A 86 19.57 1.53 -5.47
CA ARG A 86 19.44 1.26 -6.90
C ARG A 86 19.93 2.45 -7.73
N ASP A 87 19.61 3.67 -7.34
CA ASP A 87 20.04 4.88 -8.05
C ASP A 87 21.55 5.06 -7.99
N LEU A 88 22.19 4.75 -6.85
CA LEU A 88 23.66 4.69 -6.74
C LEU A 88 24.30 3.68 -7.70
N ARG A 89 23.56 2.66 -8.14
CA ARG A 89 24.00 1.65 -9.13
C ARG A 89 23.65 2.06 -10.57
N GLY A 90 23.23 3.31 -10.80
CA GLY A 90 22.79 3.82 -12.11
C GLY A 90 21.40 3.31 -12.53
N SER A 91 20.51 3.11 -11.56
CA SER A 91 19.13 2.61 -11.74
C SER A 91 19.02 1.20 -12.37
N LYS A 92 20.12 0.44 -12.36
CA LYS A 92 20.20 -0.93 -12.90
C LYS A 92 19.94 -1.98 -11.81
N GLY A 93 19.34 -3.10 -12.21
CA GLY A 93 19.10 -4.27 -11.35
C GLY A 93 17.85 -4.19 -10.47
N ARG A 94 17.60 -5.26 -9.72
CA ARG A 94 16.40 -5.43 -8.87
C ARG A 94 16.47 -4.57 -7.61
N LEU A 95 15.31 -4.11 -7.14
CA LEU A 95 15.16 -3.31 -5.92
C LEU A 95 15.35 -4.20 -4.69
N PHE A 96 14.81 -5.43 -4.78
CA PHE A 96 14.79 -6.41 -3.71
C PHE A 96 15.26 -7.78 -4.21
N SER A 97 15.99 -8.52 -3.36
CA SER A 97 16.57 -9.82 -3.72
C SER A 97 15.52 -10.92 -3.94
N LYS A 98 14.37 -10.86 -3.24
CA LYS A 98 13.28 -11.87 -3.28
C LYS A 98 11.97 -11.27 -3.82
N GLU A 99 12.02 -10.63 -4.97
CA GLU A 99 10.89 -9.90 -5.57
C GLU A 99 9.61 -10.73 -5.72
N ALA A 100 9.68 -11.99 -6.17
CA ALA A 100 8.50 -12.81 -6.42
C ALA A 100 7.69 -13.10 -5.13
N LEU A 101 8.40 -13.40 -4.03
CA LEU A 101 7.77 -13.61 -2.73
C LEU A 101 7.17 -12.30 -2.20
N LEU A 102 7.94 -11.21 -2.32
CA LEU A 102 7.50 -9.88 -1.89
C LEU A 102 6.23 -9.45 -2.64
N ARG A 103 6.21 -9.58 -3.97
CA ARG A 103 5.05 -9.26 -4.81
C ARG A 103 3.81 -10.03 -4.37
N LYS A 104 3.93 -11.34 -4.15
CA LYS A 104 2.80 -12.16 -3.67
C LYS A 104 2.23 -11.60 -2.37
N THR A 105 3.07 -11.29 -1.40
CA THR A 105 2.60 -10.78 -0.11
C THR A 105 2.06 -9.35 -0.19
N LEU A 106 2.61 -8.48 -1.04
CA LEU A 106 2.06 -7.14 -1.28
C LEU A 106 0.63 -7.24 -1.83
N ILE A 107 0.38 -8.15 -2.79
CA ILE A 107 -0.96 -8.39 -3.34
C ILE A 107 -1.92 -8.92 -2.27
N GLU A 108 -1.48 -9.89 -1.45
CA GLU A 108 -2.27 -10.41 -0.33
C GLU A 108 -2.62 -9.30 0.68
N ASN A 109 -1.67 -8.42 1.01
CA ASN A 109 -1.92 -7.28 1.90
C ASN A 109 -2.92 -6.28 1.30
N ILE A 110 -2.83 -5.98 -0.01
CA ILE A 110 -3.82 -5.13 -0.69
C ILE A 110 -5.23 -5.73 -0.56
N GLU A 111 -5.39 -7.04 -0.78
CA GLU A 111 -6.70 -7.70 -0.62
C GLU A 111 -7.21 -7.60 0.81
N HIS A 112 -6.37 -7.86 1.81
CA HIS A 112 -6.75 -7.77 3.22
C HIS A 112 -7.12 -6.35 3.63
N SER A 113 -6.32 -5.36 3.24
CA SER A 113 -6.60 -3.94 3.53
C SER A 113 -7.94 -3.51 2.94
N ARG A 114 -8.27 -3.93 1.71
CA ARG A 114 -9.58 -3.66 1.10
C ARG A 114 -10.74 -4.34 1.85
N GLN A 115 -10.55 -5.56 2.35
CA GLN A 115 -11.56 -6.24 3.18
C GLN A 115 -11.78 -5.50 4.50
N ILE A 116 -10.72 -5.06 5.17
CA ILE A 116 -10.79 -4.28 6.41
C ILE A 116 -11.51 -2.96 6.17
N MET A 117 -11.17 -2.22 5.11
CA MET A 117 -11.89 -0.97 4.78
C MET A 117 -13.38 -1.19 4.51
N THR A 118 -13.73 -2.32 3.88
CA THR A 118 -15.14 -2.68 3.64
C THR A 118 -15.86 -2.94 4.97
N ALA A 119 -15.23 -3.66 5.90
CA ALA A 119 -15.78 -3.91 7.24
C ALA A 119 -15.93 -2.62 8.06
N ILE A 120 -14.93 -1.72 8.02
CA ILE A 120 -15.00 -0.39 8.65
C ILE A 120 -16.19 0.39 8.09
N LYS A 121 -16.40 0.38 6.77
CA LYS A 121 -17.54 1.06 6.14
C LYS A 121 -18.88 0.52 6.64
N THR A 122 -19.01 -0.80 6.83
CA THR A 122 -20.20 -1.41 7.43
C THR A 122 -20.40 -0.96 8.88
N VAL A 123 -19.36 -1.00 9.69
CA VAL A 123 -19.44 -0.62 11.11
C VAL A 123 -19.73 0.88 11.27
N MET A 124 -19.25 1.73 10.36
CA MET A 124 -19.49 3.17 10.35
C MET A 124 -20.90 3.59 9.91
N GLN A 125 -21.76 2.65 9.52
CA GLN A 125 -23.16 2.98 9.23
C GLN A 125 -23.88 3.46 10.50
N ASP A 126 -24.59 4.59 10.41
CA ASP A 126 -25.21 5.22 11.59
C ASP A 126 -26.19 4.28 12.32
N ASP A 127 -26.96 3.48 11.58
CA ASP A 127 -27.88 2.51 12.17
C ASP A 127 -27.15 1.41 12.95
N TYR A 128 -25.98 0.99 12.45
CA TYR A 128 -25.14 -0.01 13.10
C TYR A 128 -24.51 0.56 14.38
N LEU A 129 -23.95 1.77 14.32
CA LEU A 129 -23.34 2.45 15.46
C LEU A 129 -24.35 2.77 16.55
N LYS A 130 -25.56 3.20 16.20
CA LYS A 130 -26.63 3.47 17.18
C LYS A 130 -27.03 2.21 17.95
N LYS A 131 -27.04 1.06 17.27
CA LYS A 131 -27.38 -0.23 17.87
C LYS A 131 -26.25 -0.79 18.76
N ALA A 132 -25.00 -0.64 18.33
CA ALA A 132 -23.84 -1.15 19.05
C ALA A 132 -23.42 -0.27 20.23
N PHE A 133 -23.51 1.06 20.08
CA PHE A 133 -23.15 2.05 21.08
C PHE A 133 -24.31 3.03 21.27
N PRO A 134 -25.28 2.73 22.16
CA PRO A 134 -26.46 3.57 22.39
C PRO A 134 -26.10 4.94 22.96
N ASP A 135 -25.08 5.00 23.83
CA ASP A 135 -24.57 6.24 24.41
C ASP A 135 -23.88 7.13 23.37
N LEU A 136 -24.13 8.43 23.43
CA LEU A 136 -23.61 9.38 22.45
C LEU A 136 -22.10 9.62 22.63
N ALA A 137 -21.63 9.74 23.86
CA ALA A 137 -20.23 10.06 24.14
C ALA A 137 -19.32 8.87 23.77
N GLU A 138 -19.71 7.65 24.17
CA GLU A 138 -19.00 6.42 23.82
C GLU A 138 -18.98 6.19 22.30
N ARG A 139 -20.10 6.47 21.61
CA ARG A 139 -20.19 6.35 20.15
C ARG A 139 -19.22 7.30 19.43
N GLU A 140 -19.15 8.56 19.84
CA GLU A 140 -18.25 9.54 19.22
C GLU A 140 -16.77 9.23 19.51
N GLU A 141 -16.46 8.72 20.70
CA GLU A 141 -15.12 8.24 21.02
C GLU A 141 -14.74 7.04 20.14
N TYR A 142 -15.62 6.03 20.05
CA TYR A 142 -15.42 4.86 19.22
C TYR A 142 -15.25 5.23 17.74
N LYS A 143 -16.12 6.09 17.19
CA LYS A 143 -15.99 6.63 15.83
C LYS A 143 -14.62 7.26 15.61
N THR A 144 -14.16 8.09 16.55
CA THR A 144 -12.86 8.75 16.45
C THR A 144 -11.72 7.74 16.38
N ARG A 145 -11.74 6.69 17.22
CA ARG A 145 -10.76 5.60 17.19
C ARG A 145 -10.83 4.81 15.88
N LEU A 146 -12.02 4.48 15.42
CA LEU A 146 -12.23 3.74 14.18
C LEU A 146 -11.78 4.52 12.94
N ILE A 147 -12.02 5.84 12.89
CA ILE A 147 -11.51 6.71 11.83
C ILE A 147 -9.98 6.75 11.83
N LYS A 148 -9.34 6.87 13.00
CA LYS A 148 -7.87 6.83 13.12
C LYS A 148 -7.30 5.50 12.60
N PHE A 149 -7.93 4.39 12.98
CA PHE A 149 -7.57 3.07 12.48
C PHE A 149 -7.76 2.96 10.97
N GLY A 150 -8.91 3.39 10.43
CA GLY A 150 -9.17 3.40 8.98
C GLY A 150 -8.16 4.22 8.18
N ARG A 151 -7.69 5.36 8.71
CA ARG A 151 -6.58 6.13 8.12
C ARG A 151 -5.27 5.36 8.13
N ALA A 152 -4.96 4.63 9.21
CA ALA A 152 -3.76 3.79 9.26
C ALA A 152 -3.81 2.64 8.23
N VAL A 153 -4.97 2.00 8.06
CA VAL A 153 -5.19 0.97 7.03
C VAL A 153 -5.01 1.56 5.62
N ALA A 154 -5.62 2.71 5.34
CA ALA A 154 -5.48 3.37 4.03
C ALA A 154 -4.02 3.76 3.73
N ASN A 155 -3.30 4.28 4.72
CA ASN A 155 -1.88 4.60 4.58
C ASN A 155 -1.02 3.36 4.29
N ASN A 156 -1.33 2.23 4.93
CA ASN A 156 -0.64 0.97 4.66
C ASN A 156 -0.94 0.46 3.25
N LEU A 157 -2.21 0.56 2.81
CA LEU A 157 -2.64 0.19 1.46
C LEU A 157 -1.87 1.00 0.40
N TYR A 158 -1.88 2.32 0.49
CA TYR A 158 -1.18 3.17 -0.48
C TYR A 158 0.34 2.89 -0.51
N THR A 159 0.96 2.71 0.66
CA THR A 159 2.39 2.38 0.73
C THR A 159 2.68 1.01 0.09
N THR A 160 1.77 0.05 0.24
CA THR A 160 1.88 -1.28 -0.37
C THR A 160 1.72 -1.21 -1.90
N GLU A 161 0.78 -0.40 -2.39
CA GLU A 161 0.58 -0.12 -3.81
C GLU A 161 1.80 0.60 -4.42
N ASP A 162 2.38 1.57 -3.72
CA ASP A 162 3.61 2.25 -4.12
C ASP A 162 4.78 1.27 -4.24
N ALA A 163 4.97 0.40 -3.25
CA ALA A 163 6.02 -0.62 -3.29
C ALA A 163 5.85 -1.57 -4.49
N LEU A 164 4.63 -1.96 -4.81
CA LEU A 164 4.32 -2.80 -5.98
C LEU A 164 4.59 -2.04 -7.29
N SER A 165 4.20 -0.77 -7.36
CA SER A 165 4.46 0.11 -8.51
C SER A 165 5.96 0.25 -8.79
N HIS A 166 6.77 0.47 -7.75
CA HIS A 166 8.23 0.51 -7.88
C HIS A 166 8.82 -0.80 -8.41
N ILE A 167 8.27 -1.94 -7.99
CA ILE A 167 8.66 -3.26 -8.50
C ILE A 167 8.27 -3.41 -9.98
N ASP A 168 7.10 -2.95 -10.39
CA ASP A 168 6.64 -3.03 -11.78
C ASP A 168 7.45 -2.14 -12.71
N GLN A 169 7.82 -0.94 -12.26
CA GLN A 169 8.65 0.02 -13.00
C GLN A 169 10.12 -0.41 -13.15
N GLN A 170 10.53 -1.53 -12.55
CA GLN A 170 11.89 -2.06 -12.76
C GLN A 170 12.08 -2.72 -14.11
N LYS A 171 10.99 -3.12 -14.76
CA LYS A 171 11.05 -3.73 -16.08
C LYS A 171 11.28 -2.63 -17.11
N SER A 172 12.24 -2.84 -18.01
CA SER A 172 12.36 -2.00 -19.19
C SER A 172 11.00 -1.98 -19.90
N PRO A 173 10.53 -0.82 -20.40
CA PRO A 173 9.32 -0.76 -21.19
C PRO A 173 9.37 -1.81 -22.31
N GLY A 174 8.35 -2.68 -22.39
CA GLY A 174 8.33 -3.78 -23.36
C GLY A 174 8.34 -3.31 -24.82
N ALA A 175 7.93 -2.07 -25.05
CA ALA A 175 8.16 -1.32 -26.27
C ALA A 175 8.64 0.07 -25.86
N THR A 176 9.87 0.43 -26.21
CA THR A 176 10.18 1.84 -26.42
C THR A 176 9.57 2.23 -27.75
N CYS A 177 8.98 3.42 -27.84
CA CYS A 177 8.58 3.94 -29.12
C CYS A 177 9.87 4.18 -29.92
N ASN A 178 10.29 3.18 -30.69
CA ASN A 178 11.17 3.38 -31.82
C ASN A 178 10.31 4.00 -32.92
N ALA A 179 9.69 5.15 -32.64
CA ALA A 179 9.12 5.97 -33.70
C ALA A 179 10.25 6.12 -34.72
N PRO A 180 9.97 5.90 -36.02
CA PRO A 180 10.90 6.27 -37.06
C PRO A 180 11.37 7.69 -36.73
N GLN A 181 12.66 7.85 -36.44
CA GLN A 181 13.20 9.17 -36.25
C GLN A 181 13.02 9.87 -37.60
N PRO A 182 12.41 11.07 -37.65
CA PRO A 182 12.29 11.80 -38.89
C PRO A 182 13.68 11.93 -39.50
N ASP A 183 13.76 11.78 -40.83
CA ASP A 183 15.04 11.87 -41.52
C ASP A 183 15.71 13.21 -41.24
N SER A 184 17.03 13.28 -41.30
CA SER A 184 17.76 14.53 -41.04
C SER A 184 17.24 15.67 -41.93
N ASN A 185 16.77 15.39 -43.14
CA ASN A 185 16.23 16.40 -44.04
C ASN A 185 14.84 16.87 -43.62
N GLU A 186 14.00 15.97 -43.10
CA GLU A 186 12.67 16.29 -42.57
C GLU A 186 12.78 17.18 -41.33
N VAL A 187 13.74 16.90 -40.44
CA VAL A 187 14.01 17.74 -39.27
C VAL A 187 14.50 19.12 -39.69
N LYS A 188 15.45 19.20 -40.63
CA LYS A 188 15.95 20.49 -41.15
C LYS A 188 14.85 21.30 -41.83
N ALA A 189 13.97 20.64 -42.58
CA ALA A 189 12.82 21.29 -43.23
C ALA A 189 11.80 21.82 -42.20
N LEU A 190 11.52 21.03 -41.16
CA LEU A 190 10.65 21.45 -40.06
C LEU A 190 11.23 22.68 -39.35
N ILE A 191 12.51 22.64 -38.97
CA ILE A 191 13.18 23.77 -38.29
C ILE A 191 13.17 25.02 -39.18
N ALA A 192 13.50 24.90 -40.47
CA ALA A 192 13.43 26.02 -41.41
C ALA A 192 12.01 26.58 -41.56
N SER A 193 10.99 25.73 -41.54
CA SER A 193 9.59 26.15 -41.61
C SER A 193 9.14 26.92 -40.37
N GLU A 194 9.58 26.50 -39.17
CA GLU A 194 9.29 27.20 -37.91
C GLU A 194 10.03 28.54 -37.84
N HIS A 195 11.30 28.59 -38.28
CA HIS A 195 12.05 29.86 -38.39
C HIS A 195 11.32 30.88 -39.27
N ARG A 196 10.82 30.43 -40.43
CA ARG A 196 10.05 31.29 -41.35
C ARG A 196 8.75 31.80 -40.72
N LYS A 197 8.04 30.97 -39.95
CA LYS A 197 6.83 31.38 -39.21
C LYS A 197 7.13 32.43 -38.14
N LEU A 198 8.32 32.36 -37.54
CA LEU A 198 8.80 33.31 -36.54
C LEU A 198 9.47 34.55 -37.16
N GLY A 199 9.54 34.66 -38.49
CA GLY A 199 10.21 35.78 -39.18
C GLY A 199 11.74 35.75 -39.05
N LEU A 200 12.31 34.60 -38.66
CA LEU A 200 13.75 34.39 -38.52
C LEU A 200 14.32 33.84 -39.83
N HIS A 201 15.59 34.13 -40.08
CA HIS A 201 16.33 33.50 -41.19
C HIS A 201 16.51 32.01 -40.92
N SER A 202 16.42 31.22 -41.99
CA SER A 202 16.67 29.78 -41.93
C SER A 202 18.11 29.52 -41.49
N PRO A 203 18.37 28.47 -40.69
CA PRO A 203 19.74 28.11 -40.32
C PRO A 203 20.54 27.63 -41.53
N ASP A 204 21.82 28.01 -41.58
CA ASP A 204 22.77 27.44 -42.52
C ASP A 204 23.30 26.12 -41.95
N TRP A 205 22.97 25.02 -42.62
CA TRP A 205 23.39 23.68 -42.23
C TRP A 205 24.70 23.34 -42.94
N VAL A 206 25.83 23.37 -42.20
CA VAL A 206 27.14 22.87 -42.67
C VAL A 206 27.17 21.35 -42.68
#